data_AF-A0A7S3A9J3-F1
#
_entry.id   AF-A0A7S3A9J3-F1
#
_cell.length_a   1.000
_cell.length_b   1.000
_cell.length_c   1.000
_cell.angle_alpha   90.00
_cell.angle_beta   90.00
_cell.angle_gamma   90.00
#
_symmetry.space_group_name_H-M   'P 1'
#
loop_
_entity.id
_entity.type
_entity.pdbx_description
1 polymer ?
#
loop_
_entity_poly.entity_id
_entity_poly.type
_entity_poly.pdbx_seq_one_letter_code
_entity_poly.pdbx_strand_id
1 'polypeptide(L)'
;MHFFRHALVLVVGLTSSSGGVSRVFSIGIPNSEVIRLAFDAVVQSVMKFVLGNGEGFILLLSCDETSRGAYKLASNISSLAARFVFDRLEEQSFAAFSRLQNDVPAMEGTFVLATKTSSMIAMLFSFVGPAYSRLFVKIMYGPEWESAGVPFLLSMSLFYLQFISVNGIAEGYFNAVATSKAVRGYSMFTFIVMILYMGFGTVFAVYYGPAAIILANALNMIFRAVYCARFIARLNSKKTGQTRTAFVLLKEATPTLGFFFTMAALSSLTLGSERLMKDELHPMHVGLHLLAGFCSCIVALAAIFRFERNYVEQARKVFRREKPAKED
;
A
#
# COMPACT_ATOMS: atom_id res chain seq x y z
N MET A 1 5.16 -1.22 -20.95
CA MET A 1 4.83 -1.73 -22.30
C MET A 1 5.89 -2.64 -22.94
N HIS A 2 7.09 -2.79 -22.36
CA HIS A 2 8.14 -3.68 -22.92
C HIS A 2 8.06 -5.16 -22.48
N PHE A 3 7.22 -5.50 -21.49
CA PHE A 3 7.05 -6.87 -20.99
C PHE A 3 6.07 -7.73 -21.81
N PHE A 4 5.23 -7.10 -22.64
CA PHE A 4 4.20 -7.78 -23.43
C PHE A 4 4.73 -8.43 -24.72
N ARG A 5 5.91 -8.02 -25.21
CA ARG A 5 6.49 -8.57 -26.46
C ARG A 5 7.11 -9.96 -26.32
N HIS A 6 7.41 -10.41 -25.11
CA HIS A 6 8.04 -11.72 -24.90
C HIS A 6 7.05 -12.87 -24.60
N ALA A 7 5.78 -12.56 -24.28
CA ALA A 7 4.79 -13.59 -23.94
C ALA A 7 4.05 -14.19 -25.15
N LEU A 8 4.10 -13.55 -26.32
CA LEU A 8 3.41 -14.02 -27.53
C LEU A 8 4.29 -14.87 -28.48
N VAL A 9 5.58 -15.04 -28.16
CA VAL A 9 6.53 -15.75 -29.04
C VAL A 9 6.69 -17.23 -28.66
N LEU A 10 6.06 -17.70 -27.58
CA LEU A 10 6.33 -19.03 -27.02
C LEU A 10 5.32 -20.12 -27.45
N VAL A 11 5.07 -20.26 -28.77
CA VAL A 11 4.53 -21.51 -29.37
C VAL A 11 5.20 -21.79 -30.73
N VAL A 12 6.49 -21.45 -30.88
CA VAL A 12 7.28 -21.91 -32.04
C VAL A 12 8.49 -22.68 -31.52
N GLY A 13 8.35 -24.00 -31.45
CA GLY A 13 9.45 -24.90 -31.12
C GLY A 13 10.48 -24.88 -32.25
N LEU A 14 11.57 -24.15 -32.06
CA LEU A 14 12.74 -24.21 -32.94
C LEU A 14 13.71 -25.28 -32.41
N THR A 15 13.55 -26.52 -32.86
CA THR A 15 14.62 -27.51 -32.80
C THR A 15 15.40 -27.44 -34.12
N SER A 16 16.58 -26.84 -34.08
CA SER A 16 17.55 -26.88 -35.17
C SER A 16 18.32 -28.19 -35.11
N SER A 17 18.22 -29.02 -36.15
CA SER A 17 19.29 -29.94 -36.51
C SER A 17 19.41 -30.00 -38.04
N SER A 18 20.61 -29.71 -38.51
CA SER A 18 21.10 -29.77 -39.88
C SER A 18 20.68 -31.03 -40.66
N GLY A 19 20.35 -30.84 -41.95
CA GLY A 19 20.20 -31.91 -42.93
C GLY A 19 18.89 -31.78 -43.70
N GLY A 20 18.97 -31.65 -45.02
CA GLY A 20 17.86 -31.35 -45.92
C GLY A 20 16.71 -32.37 -45.93
N VAL A 21 15.70 -32.03 -46.75
CA VAL A 21 14.42 -32.69 -47.03
C VAL A 21 13.23 -32.05 -46.31
N SER A 22 12.28 -31.57 -47.14
CA SER A 22 11.00 -30.94 -46.81
C SER A 22 10.36 -31.43 -45.52
N ARG A 23 10.22 -30.54 -44.53
CA ARG A 23 9.31 -30.75 -43.39
C ARG A 23 8.08 -29.87 -43.55
N VAL A 24 6.98 -30.52 -43.89
CA VAL A 24 5.63 -30.02 -43.60
C VAL A 24 5.61 -29.67 -42.12
N PHE A 25 5.40 -28.40 -41.79
CA PHE A 25 5.09 -27.97 -40.43
C PHE A 25 3.76 -28.63 -40.04
N SER A 26 3.82 -29.80 -39.43
CA SER A 26 2.65 -30.41 -38.81
C SER A 26 2.34 -29.59 -37.57
N ILE A 27 1.32 -28.73 -37.66
CA ILE A 27 0.69 -28.09 -36.51
C ILE A 27 0.02 -29.22 -35.74
N GLY A 28 0.78 -29.88 -34.87
CA GLY A 28 0.26 -30.88 -33.96
C GLY A 28 -0.79 -30.24 -33.06
N ILE A 29 -1.98 -30.83 -32.99
CA ILE A 29 -3.01 -30.42 -32.05
C ILE A 29 -2.38 -30.45 -30.65
N PRO A 30 -2.36 -29.32 -29.90
CA PRO A 30 -1.72 -29.28 -28.60
C PRO A 30 -2.36 -30.34 -27.69
N ASN A 31 -1.51 -31.13 -27.02
CA ASN A 31 -1.97 -32.15 -26.08
C ASN A 31 -2.85 -31.49 -24.99
N SER A 32 -3.83 -32.22 -24.48
CA SER A 32 -4.77 -31.80 -23.43
C SER A 32 -4.11 -31.10 -22.24
N GLU A 33 -2.89 -31.50 -21.87
CA GLU A 33 -2.10 -30.87 -20.81
C GLU A 33 -1.62 -29.45 -21.19
N VAL A 34 -1.18 -29.25 -22.43
CA VAL A 34 -0.77 -27.92 -22.93
C VAL A 34 -1.99 -27.00 -23.01
N ILE A 35 -3.14 -27.52 -23.47
CA ILE A 35 -4.40 -26.76 -23.49
C ILE A 35 -4.82 -26.38 -22.08
N ARG A 36 -4.74 -27.30 -21.10
CA ARG A 36 -5.06 -27.02 -19.70
C ARG A 36 -4.14 -25.95 -19.11
N LEU A 37 -2.84 -26.06 -19.32
CA LEU A 37 -1.87 -25.07 -18.84
C LEU A 37 -2.06 -23.69 -19.50
N ALA A 38 -2.33 -23.66 -20.81
CA ALA A 38 -2.64 -22.43 -21.53
C ALA A 38 -3.94 -21.79 -21.01
N PHE A 39 -4.97 -22.59 -20.75
CA PHE A 39 -6.22 -22.13 -20.15
C PHE A 39 -5.98 -21.56 -18.75
N ASP A 40 -5.23 -22.25 -17.89
CA ASP A 40 -4.88 -21.77 -16.55
C ASP A 40 -4.10 -20.44 -16.61
N ALA A 41 -3.18 -20.30 -17.57
CA ALA A 41 -2.43 -19.06 -17.79
C ALA A 41 -3.31 -17.90 -18.27
N VAL A 42 -4.29 -18.18 -19.15
CA VAL A 42 -5.28 -17.19 -19.59
C VAL A 42 -6.16 -16.76 -18.43
N VAL A 43 -6.70 -17.70 -17.64
CA VAL A 43 -7.51 -17.40 -16.46
C VAL A 43 -6.72 -16.53 -15.48
N GLN A 44 -5.47 -16.90 -15.17
CA GLN A 44 -4.61 -16.08 -14.32
C GLN A 44 -4.34 -14.68 -14.90
N SER A 45 -4.18 -14.55 -16.21
CA SER A 45 -3.95 -13.27 -16.88
C SER A 45 -5.18 -12.37 -16.81
N VAL A 46 -6.37 -12.93 -17.05
CA VAL A 46 -7.65 -12.22 -16.90
C VAL A 46 -7.86 -11.78 -15.45
N MET A 47 -7.62 -12.68 -14.49
CA MET A 47 -7.71 -12.33 -13.06
C MET A 47 -6.79 -11.16 -12.72
N LYS A 48 -5.53 -11.19 -13.17
CA LYS A 48 -4.57 -10.10 -12.96
C LYS A 48 -5.00 -8.81 -13.67
N PHE A 49 -5.56 -8.90 -14.86
CA PHE A 49 -6.07 -7.75 -15.60
C PHE A 49 -7.21 -7.05 -14.84
N VAL A 50 -8.18 -7.83 -14.35
CA VAL A 50 -9.29 -7.30 -13.54
C VAL A 50 -8.77 -6.73 -12.22
N LEU A 51 -7.85 -7.41 -11.54
CA LEU A 51 -7.24 -6.91 -10.30
C LEU A 51 -6.49 -5.59 -10.52
N GLY A 52 -5.81 -5.44 -11.67
CA GLY A 52 -5.04 -4.23 -11.99
C GLY A 52 -5.88 -3.06 -12.50
N ASN A 53 -7.00 -3.32 -13.18
CA ASN A 53 -7.82 -2.28 -13.83
C ASN A 53 -9.19 -2.08 -13.17
N GLY A 54 -9.50 -2.85 -12.11
CA GLY A 54 -10.81 -2.86 -11.48
C GLY A 54 -11.28 -1.50 -11.01
N GLU A 55 -10.39 -0.71 -10.41
CA GLU A 55 -10.68 0.66 -9.99
C GLU A 55 -11.05 1.58 -11.17
N GLY A 56 -10.40 1.40 -12.31
CA GLY A 56 -10.74 2.10 -13.55
C GLY A 56 -12.14 1.76 -14.07
N PHE A 57 -12.57 0.50 -13.92
CA PHE A 57 -13.93 0.09 -14.26
C PHE A 57 -14.97 0.70 -13.32
N ILE A 58 -14.71 0.73 -12.01
CA ILE A 58 -15.62 1.37 -11.04
C ILE A 58 -15.82 2.84 -11.44
N LEU A 59 -14.73 3.57 -11.65
CA LEU A 59 -14.77 4.99 -12.05
C LEU A 59 -15.49 5.22 -13.38
N LEU A 60 -15.36 4.29 -14.33
CA LEU A 60 -16.04 4.37 -15.63
C LEU A 60 -17.55 4.21 -15.49
N LEU A 61 -17.98 3.29 -14.62
CA LEU A 61 -19.38 2.91 -14.47
C LEU A 61 -20.16 3.80 -13.50
N SER A 62 -19.48 4.48 -12.56
CA SER A 62 -20.14 5.17 -11.44
C SER A 62 -19.92 6.68 -11.37
N CYS A 63 -18.93 7.24 -12.08
CA CYS A 63 -18.57 8.65 -11.98
C CYS A 63 -18.55 9.35 -13.33
N ASP A 64 -18.94 10.63 -13.34
CA ASP A 64 -18.80 11.54 -14.49
C ASP A 64 -17.33 11.84 -14.83
N GLU A 65 -17.10 12.45 -15.99
CA GLU A 65 -15.75 12.72 -16.51
C GLU A 65 -14.93 13.66 -15.60
N THR A 66 -15.57 14.68 -15.02
CA THR A 66 -14.90 15.66 -14.15
C THR A 66 -14.45 14.98 -12.86
N SER A 67 -15.36 14.26 -12.20
CA SER A 67 -15.06 13.49 -10.98
C SER A 67 -13.99 12.42 -11.22
N ARG A 68 -14.01 11.75 -12.38
CA ARG A 68 -13.02 10.75 -12.77
C ARG A 68 -11.64 11.37 -13.00
N GLY A 69 -11.58 12.54 -13.64
CA GLY A 69 -10.36 13.32 -13.81
C GLY A 69 -9.77 13.74 -12.46
N ALA A 70 -10.61 14.31 -11.59
CA ALA A 70 -10.21 14.75 -10.26
C ALA A 70 -9.67 13.59 -9.40
N TYR A 71 -10.35 12.45 -9.42
CA TYR A 71 -9.90 11.25 -8.71
C TYR A 71 -8.55 10.74 -9.23
N LYS A 72 -8.40 10.62 -10.56
CA LYS A 72 -7.13 10.15 -11.15
C LYS A 72 -5.97 11.07 -10.82
N LEU A 73 -6.19 12.39 -10.79
CA LEU A 73 -5.15 13.33 -10.39
C LEU A 73 -4.76 13.13 -8.91
N ALA A 74 -5.75 13.11 -8.00
CA ALA A 74 -5.53 12.90 -6.58
C ALA A 74 -4.80 11.58 -6.29
N SER A 75 -5.27 10.48 -6.90
CA SER A 75 -4.69 9.15 -6.70
C SER A 75 -3.28 9.03 -7.25
N ASN A 76 -2.98 9.68 -8.38
CA ASN A 76 -1.62 9.76 -8.91
C ASN A 76 -0.67 10.46 -7.94
N ILE A 77 -1.07 11.61 -7.38
CA ILE A 77 -0.27 12.36 -6.40
C ILE A 77 -0.02 11.50 -5.15
N SER A 78 -1.07 10.93 -4.55
CA SER A 78 -0.91 10.11 -3.33
C SER A 78 -0.13 8.82 -3.59
N SER A 79 -0.23 8.25 -4.80
CA SER A 79 0.52 7.03 -5.16
C SER A 79 2.03 7.27 -5.19
N LEU A 80 2.49 8.51 -5.40
CA LEU A 80 3.92 8.84 -5.28
C LEU A 80 4.38 8.66 -3.83
N ALA A 81 3.63 9.16 -2.86
CA ALA A 81 3.93 8.94 -1.45
C ALA A 81 3.96 7.44 -1.12
N ALA A 82 2.99 6.67 -1.64
CA ALA A 82 3.00 5.22 -1.51
C ALA A 82 4.26 4.56 -2.07
N ARG A 83 4.63 4.89 -3.31
CA ARG A 83 5.77 4.28 -4.01
C ARG A 83 7.13 4.66 -3.45
N PHE A 84 7.29 5.91 -3.01
CA PHE A 84 8.59 6.37 -2.51
C PHE A 84 8.83 5.96 -1.05
N VAL A 85 7.77 5.86 -0.26
CA VAL A 85 7.89 5.60 1.18
C VAL A 85 7.49 4.16 1.50
N PHE A 86 6.24 3.78 1.23
CA PHE A 86 5.69 2.52 1.73
C PHE A 86 6.15 1.31 0.92
N ASP A 87 6.24 1.40 -0.41
CA ASP A 87 6.78 0.29 -1.21
C ASP A 87 8.24 -0.01 -0.83
N ARG A 88 9.03 1.02 -0.51
CA ARG A 88 10.42 0.85 -0.03
C ARG A 88 10.47 0.20 1.35
N LEU A 89 9.62 0.64 2.28
CA LEU A 89 9.53 -0.01 3.59
C LEU A 89 9.06 -1.46 3.49
N GLU A 90 8.11 -1.75 2.60
CA GLU A 90 7.65 -3.11 2.30
C GLU A 90 8.80 -3.99 1.78
N GLU A 91 9.52 -3.53 0.76
CA GLU A 91 10.64 -4.26 0.15
C GLU A 91 11.73 -4.57 1.17
N GLN A 92 12.10 -3.59 2.01
CA GLN A 92 13.11 -3.79 3.06
C GLN A 92 12.61 -4.74 4.16
N SER A 93 11.35 -4.62 4.54
CA SER A 93 10.76 -5.49 5.57
C SER A 93 10.65 -6.93 5.09
N PHE A 94 10.20 -7.14 3.84
CA PHE A 94 10.20 -8.46 3.20
C PHE A 94 11.59 -9.08 3.21
N ALA A 95 12.63 -8.34 2.79
CA ALA A 95 14.00 -8.84 2.81
C ALA A 95 14.47 -9.22 4.22
N ALA A 96 14.11 -8.43 5.24
CA ALA A 96 14.42 -8.75 6.63
C ALA A 96 13.69 -10.01 7.11
N PHE A 97 12.40 -10.16 6.80
CA PHE A 97 11.63 -11.36 7.16
C PHE A 97 12.18 -12.62 6.48
N SER A 98 12.58 -12.53 5.21
CA SER A 98 13.20 -13.65 4.49
C SER A 98 14.50 -14.12 5.17
N ARG A 99 15.31 -13.19 5.71
CA ARG A 99 16.53 -13.53 6.45
C ARG A 99 16.24 -14.16 7.82
N LEU A 100 15.14 -13.76 8.45
CA LEU A 100 14.75 -14.17 9.81
C LEU A 100 13.78 -15.36 9.85
N GLN A 101 13.52 -16.05 8.74
CA GLN A 101 12.51 -17.14 8.65
C GLN A 101 12.64 -18.24 9.71
N ASN A 102 13.85 -18.46 10.22
CA ASN A 102 14.18 -19.48 11.22
C ASN A 102 14.12 -18.97 12.67
N ASP A 103 14.03 -17.65 12.90
CA ASP A 103 13.95 -17.01 14.21
C ASP A 103 12.61 -16.27 14.35
N VAL A 104 11.59 -16.99 14.81
CA VAL A 104 10.22 -16.46 14.93
C VAL A 104 10.16 -15.25 15.87
N PRO A 105 10.75 -15.27 17.08
CA PRO A 105 10.78 -14.08 17.95
C PRO A 105 11.42 -12.85 17.29
N ALA A 106 12.56 -12.99 16.61
CA ALA A 106 13.20 -11.86 15.94
C ALA A 106 12.35 -11.34 14.77
N MET A 107 11.70 -12.23 14.04
CA MET A 107 10.82 -11.88 12.92
C MET A 107 9.54 -11.16 13.39
N GLU A 108 8.92 -11.61 14.49
CA GLU A 108 7.80 -10.90 15.14
C GLU A 108 8.22 -9.50 15.62
N GLY A 109 9.37 -9.39 16.29
CA GLY A 109 9.90 -8.10 16.73
C GLY A 109 10.15 -7.15 15.55
N THR A 110 10.70 -7.66 14.45
CA THR A 110 10.90 -6.90 13.22
C THR A 110 9.58 -6.47 12.60
N PHE A 111 8.56 -7.34 12.62
CA PHE A 111 7.23 -7.03 12.09
C PHE A 111 6.56 -5.89 12.89
N VAL A 112 6.62 -5.97 14.22
CA VAL A 112 6.10 -4.91 15.11
C VAL A 112 6.84 -3.60 14.87
N LEU A 113 8.17 -3.63 14.78
CA LEU A 113 9.01 -2.45 14.55
C LEU A 113 8.71 -1.79 13.19
N ALA A 114 8.68 -2.58 12.11
CA ALA A 114 8.44 -2.11 10.75
C ALA A 114 7.02 -1.54 10.60
N THR A 115 6.00 -2.28 11.08
CA THR A 115 4.60 -1.84 11.01
C THR A 115 4.35 -0.59 11.85
N LYS A 116 4.97 -0.48 13.03
CA LYS A 116 4.88 0.74 13.85
C LYS A 116 5.56 1.92 13.16
N THR A 117 6.74 1.72 12.57
CA THR A 117 7.45 2.75 11.79
C THR A 117 6.59 3.25 10.63
N SER A 118 6.09 2.33 9.80
CA SER A 118 5.26 2.66 8.64
C SER A 118 3.98 3.37 9.06
N SER A 119 3.35 2.91 10.14
CA SER A 119 2.13 3.53 10.70
C SER A 119 2.38 4.96 11.20
N MET A 120 3.48 5.23 11.92
CA MET A 120 3.79 6.59 12.39
C MET A 120 4.04 7.56 11.23
N ILE A 121 4.70 7.10 10.17
CA ILE A 121 4.90 7.89 8.95
C ILE A 121 3.56 8.14 8.24
N ALA A 122 2.71 7.11 8.11
CA ALA A 122 1.39 7.26 7.52
C ALA A 122 0.46 8.16 8.34
N MET A 123 0.61 8.18 9.67
CA MET A 123 -0.10 9.12 10.54
C MET A 123 0.29 10.57 10.23
N LEU A 124 1.56 10.85 9.89
CA LEU A 124 1.96 12.19 9.45
C LEU A 124 1.22 12.61 8.17
N PHE A 125 1.19 11.74 7.16
CA PHE A 125 0.45 12.02 5.92
C PHE A 125 -1.05 12.19 6.17
N SER A 126 -1.67 11.35 7.00
CA SER A 126 -3.12 11.34 7.20
C SER A 126 -3.63 12.43 8.14
N PHE A 127 -2.85 12.86 9.13
CA PHE A 127 -3.26 13.90 10.08
C PHE A 127 -2.84 15.30 9.65
N VAL A 128 -1.64 15.45 9.10
CA VAL A 128 -1.10 16.76 8.71
C VAL A 128 -1.37 17.03 7.23
N GLY A 129 -1.21 16.02 6.37
CA GLY A 129 -1.32 16.17 4.92
C GLY A 129 -2.63 16.78 4.40
N PRO A 130 -3.83 16.42 4.92
CA PRO A 130 -5.09 17.00 4.44
C PRO A 130 -5.15 18.52 4.45
N ALA A 131 -4.51 19.17 5.44
CA ALA A 131 -4.49 20.62 5.55
C ALA A 131 -3.71 21.31 4.42
N TYR A 132 -2.82 20.58 3.75
CA TYR A 132 -1.99 21.08 2.65
C TYR A 132 -2.54 20.70 1.27
N SER A 133 -3.52 19.79 1.19
CA SER A 133 -4.06 19.31 -0.08
C SER A 133 -4.57 20.45 -0.96
N ARG A 134 -5.30 21.40 -0.37
CA ARG A 134 -5.83 22.56 -1.09
C ARG A 134 -4.74 23.48 -1.60
N LEU A 135 -3.82 23.88 -0.72
CA LEU A 135 -2.68 24.74 -1.07
C LEU A 135 -1.85 24.11 -2.19
N PHE A 136 -1.51 22.83 -2.05
CA PHE A 136 -0.73 22.08 -3.03
C PHE A 136 -1.41 22.06 -4.40
N VAL A 137 -2.70 21.69 -4.45
CA VAL A 137 -3.45 21.62 -5.71
C VAL A 137 -3.54 22.99 -6.37
N LYS A 138 -3.88 24.03 -5.60
CA LYS A 138 -4.07 25.38 -6.13
C LYS A 138 -2.78 25.95 -6.73
N ILE A 139 -1.63 25.73 -6.09
CA ILE A 139 -0.33 26.22 -6.59
C ILE A 139 0.18 25.36 -7.77
N MET A 140 0.08 24.03 -7.68
CA MET A 140 0.70 23.14 -8.67
C MET A 140 -0.14 22.94 -9.94
N TYR A 141 -1.47 22.97 -9.81
CA TYR A 141 -2.39 22.60 -10.88
C TYR A 141 -3.37 23.71 -11.26
N GLY A 142 -3.63 24.67 -10.37
CA GLY A 142 -4.54 25.79 -10.60
C GLY A 142 -5.90 25.65 -9.90
N PRO A 143 -6.68 26.76 -9.82
CA PRO A 143 -7.96 26.81 -9.13
C PRO A 143 -9.05 25.93 -9.76
N GLU A 144 -8.94 25.59 -11.04
CA GLU A 144 -9.92 24.72 -11.74
C GLU A 144 -9.95 23.32 -11.13
N TRP A 145 -8.79 22.80 -10.72
CA TRP A 145 -8.67 21.50 -10.06
C TRP A 145 -9.09 21.54 -8.59
N GLU A 146 -8.96 22.70 -7.95
CA GLU A 146 -9.55 22.95 -6.64
C GLU A 146 -11.08 22.83 -6.72
N SER A 147 -11.71 23.54 -7.68
CA SER A 147 -13.15 23.48 -7.92
C SER A 147 -13.66 22.11 -8.37
N ALA A 148 -12.83 21.32 -9.05
CA ALA A 148 -13.15 19.94 -9.43
C ALA A 148 -13.12 18.93 -8.26
N GLY A 149 -12.78 19.36 -7.04
CA GLY A 149 -12.81 18.51 -5.84
C GLY A 149 -11.55 17.68 -5.59
N VAL A 150 -10.44 17.94 -6.31
CA VAL A 150 -9.15 17.24 -6.11
C VAL A 150 -8.63 17.36 -4.69
N PRO A 151 -8.66 18.52 -4.00
CA PRO A 151 -8.14 18.63 -2.64
C PRO A 151 -8.81 17.67 -1.67
N PHE A 152 -10.13 17.49 -1.77
CA PHE A 152 -10.88 16.58 -0.92
C PHE A 152 -10.48 15.12 -1.18
N LEU A 153 -10.41 14.73 -2.46
CA LEU A 153 -10.00 13.37 -2.83
C LEU A 153 -8.56 13.08 -2.43
N LEU A 154 -7.65 14.06 -2.58
CA LEU A 154 -6.27 13.95 -2.14
C LEU A 154 -6.18 13.78 -0.62
N SER A 155 -6.93 14.55 0.16
CA SER A 155 -7.01 14.39 1.62
C SER A 155 -7.48 12.99 2.02
N MET A 156 -8.52 12.46 1.35
CA MET A 156 -8.99 11.09 1.57
C MET A 156 -7.94 10.04 1.18
N SER A 157 -7.23 10.26 0.08
CA SER A 157 -6.14 9.37 -0.35
C SER A 157 -4.93 9.40 0.61
N LEU A 158 -4.62 10.56 1.19
CA LEU A 158 -3.58 10.69 2.22
C LEU A 158 -3.98 9.97 3.52
N PHE A 159 -5.26 10.01 3.89
CA PHE A 159 -5.79 9.19 4.98
C PHE A 159 -5.68 7.68 4.67
N TYR A 160 -6.00 7.30 3.44
CA TYR A 160 -5.93 5.91 2.97
C TYR A 160 -4.52 5.30 3.07
N LEU A 161 -3.45 6.11 3.02
CA LEU A 161 -2.07 5.65 3.21
C LEU A 161 -1.85 4.89 4.53
N GLN A 162 -2.65 5.16 5.58
CA GLN A 162 -2.60 4.39 6.82
C GLN A 162 -2.82 2.89 6.58
N PHE A 163 -3.79 2.54 5.74
CA PHE A 163 -4.13 1.15 5.45
C PHE A 163 -3.11 0.51 4.52
N ILE A 164 -2.61 1.26 3.53
CA ILE A 164 -1.50 0.80 2.66
C ILE A 164 -0.28 0.43 3.52
N SER A 165 0.09 1.32 4.45
CA SER A 165 1.30 1.15 5.26
C SER A 165 1.30 -0.10 6.15
N VAL A 166 0.14 -0.51 6.65
CA VAL A 166 0.00 -1.73 7.47
C VAL A 166 -0.15 -2.96 6.58
N ASN A 167 -0.91 -2.85 5.50
CA ASN A 167 -1.14 -3.94 4.56
C ASN A 167 0.16 -4.41 3.90
N GLY A 168 0.99 -3.50 3.39
CA GLY A 168 2.25 -3.83 2.72
C GLY A 168 3.19 -4.63 3.61
N ILE A 169 3.40 -4.20 4.87
CA ILE A 169 4.28 -4.93 5.82
C ILE A 169 3.71 -6.30 6.18
N ALA A 170 2.39 -6.40 6.38
CA ALA A 170 1.72 -7.68 6.66
C ALA A 170 1.84 -8.67 5.50
N GLU A 171 1.71 -8.18 4.26
CA GLU A 171 1.92 -8.99 3.06
C GLU A 171 3.38 -9.38 2.87
N GLY A 172 4.31 -8.48 3.14
CA GLY A 172 5.74 -8.79 3.15
C GLY A 172 6.05 -9.97 4.07
N TYR A 173 5.58 -9.95 5.31
CA TYR A 173 5.77 -11.09 6.22
C TYR A 173 5.05 -12.33 5.69
N PHE A 174 3.77 -12.23 5.30
CA PHE A 174 3.04 -13.37 4.74
C PHE A 174 3.81 -14.03 3.58
N ASN A 175 4.26 -13.26 2.60
CA ASN A 175 4.98 -13.74 1.43
C ASN A 175 6.35 -14.34 1.80
N ALA A 176 7.00 -13.83 2.85
CA ALA A 176 8.26 -14.37 3.32
C ALA A 176 8.10 -15.78 3.92
N VAL A 177 6.94 -16.17 4.44
CA VAL A 177 6.77 -17.49 5.11
C VAL A 177 5.71 -18.39 4.48
N ALA A 178 4.94 -17.89 3.51
CA ALA A 178 3.84 -18.62 2.91
C ALA A 178 4.33 -19.75 2.00
N THR A 179 3.67 -20.91 2.11
CA THR A 179 3.84 -22.01 1.15
C THR A 179 3.04 -21.73 -0.13
N SER A 180 3.34 -22.43 -1.23
CA SER A 180 2.59 -22.27 -2.49
C SER A 180 1.08 -22.51 -2.33
N LYS A 181 0.66 -23.38 -1.40
CA LYS A 181 -0.76 -23.59 -1.08
C LYS A 181 -1.37 -22.38 -0.38
N ALA A 182 -0.65 -21.78 0.57
CA ALA A 182 -1.10 -20.57 1.26
C ALA A 182 -1.20 -19.38 0.30
N VAL A 183 -0.20 -19.19 -0.57
CA VAL A 183 -0.21 -18.15 -1.61
C VAL A 183 -1.43 -18.29 -2.53
N ARG A 184 -1.72 -19.51 -3.03
CA ARG A 184 -2.93 -19.74 -3.85
C ARG A 184 -4.22 -19.40 -3.11
N GLY A 185 -4.34 -19.81 -1.84
CA GLY A 185 -5.49 -19.47 -1.01
C GLY A 185 -5.65 -17.96 -0.82
N TYR A 186 -4.54 -17.25 -0.63
CA TYR A 186 -4.51 -15.80 -0.50
C TYR A 186 -4.88 -15.08 -1.80
N SER A 187 -4.39 -15.55 -2.95
CA SER A 187 -4.77 -15.01 -4.26
C SER A 187 -6.27 -15.15 -4.53
N MET A 188 -6.85 -16.31 -4.20
CA MET A 188 -8.30 -16.51 -4.33
C MET A 188 -9.09 -15.61 -3.39
N PHE A 189 -8.65 -15.48 -2.13
CA PHE A 189 -9.26 -14.55 -1.18
C PHE A 189 -9.23 -13.11 -1.70
N THR A 190 -8.07 -12.63 -2.14
CA THR A 190 -7.89 -11.26 -2.65
C THR A 190 -8.73 -11.02 -3.90
N PHE A 191 -8.85 -12.02 -4.78
CA PHE A 191 -9.73 -11.94 -5.95
C PHE A 191 -11.20 -11.79 -5.57
N ILE A 192 -11.70 -12.56 -4.60
CA ILE A 192 -13.07 -12.43 -4.11
C ILE A 192 -13.30 -11.06 -3.45
N VAL A 193 -12.39 -10.62 -2.59
CA VAL A 193 -12.48 -9.31 -1.94
C VAL A 193 -12.47 -8.20 -2.99
N MET A 194 -11.69 -8.33 -4.06
CA MET A 194 -11.69 -7.37 -5.18
C MET A 194 -13.05 -7.30 -5.87
N ILE A 195 -13.69 -8.43 -6.17
CA ILE A 195 -15.03 -8.44 -6.79
C ILE A 195 -16.05 -7.76 -5.87
N LEU A 196 -16.01 -8.05 -4.57
CA LEU A 196 -16.88 -7.40 -3.59
C LEU A 196 -16.60 -5.88 -3.53
N TYR A 197 -15.33 -5.49 -3.46
CA TYR A 197 -14.90 -4.09 -3.53
C TYR A 197 -15.40 -3.40 -4.80
N MET A 198 -15.32 -4.04 -5.97
CA MET A 198 -15.80 -3.47 -7.21
C MET A 198 -17.32 -3.32 -7.23
N GLY A 199 -18.06 -4.31 -6.75
CA GLY A 199 -19.52 -4.26 -6.66
C GLY A 199 -19.99 -3.17 -5.71
N PHE A 200 -19.54 -3.22 -4.44
CA PHE A 200 -19.88 -2.19 -3.45
C PHE A 200 -19.34 -0.82 -3.86
N GLY A 201 -18.09 -0.74 -4.29
CA GLY A 201 -17.45 0.50 -4.74
C GLY A 201 -18.25 1.19 -5.85
N THR A 202 -18.76 0.43 -6.83
CA THR A 202 -19.62 0.98 -7.90
C THR A 202 -20.93 1.51 -7.32
N VAL A 203 -21.63 0.72 -6.49
CA VAL A 203 -22.91 1.14 -5.90
C VAL A 203 -22.73 2.40 -5.04
N PHE A 204 -21.77 2.40 -4.11
CA PHE A 204 -21.53 3.53 -3.23
C PHE A 204 -21.00 4.76 -3.99
N ALA A 205 -20.19 4.58 -5.03
CA ALA A 205 -19.68 5.70 -5.83
C ALA A 205 -20.78 6.42 -6.62
N VAL A 206 -21.85 5.73 -7.02
CA VAL A 206 -23.03 6.37 -7.62
C VAL A 206 -23.71 7.35 -6.64
N TYR A 207 -23.76 7.01 -5.34
CA TYR A 207 -24.45 7.82 -4.33
C TYR A 207 -23.56 8.86 -3.64
N TYR A 208 -22.30 8.53 -3.39
CA TYR A 208 -21.37 9.31 -2.58
C TYR A 208 -20.14 9.81 -3.36
N GLY A 209 -20.11 9.58 -4.68
CA GLY A 209 -19.05 10.01 -5.56
C GLY A 209 -17.74 9.21 -5.38
N PRO A 210 -16.65 9.66 -6.02
CA PRO A 210 -15.41 8.90 -6.11
C PRO A 210 -14.68 8.72 -4.77
N ALA A 211 -15.02 9.49 -3.73
CA ALA A 211 -14.49 9.28 -2.38
C ALA A 211 -14.91 7.93 -1.78
N ALA A 212 -16.07 7.39 -2.16
CA ALA A 212 -16.49 6.05 -1.75
C ALA A 212 -15.57 4.95 -2.27
N ILE A 213 -14.94 5.16 -3.43
CA ILE A 213 -13.98 4.22 -4.01
C ILE A 213 -12.73 4.13 -3.12
N ILE A 214 -12.25 5.27 -2.64
CA ILE A 214 -11.10 5.35 -1.69
C ILE A 214 -11.44 4.58 -0.41
N LEU A 215 -12.61 4.82 0.16
CA LEU A 215 -13.04 4.15 1.40
C LEU A 215 -13.24 2.64 1.21
N ALA A 216 -13.84 2.23 0.09
CA ALA A 216 -14.00 0.82 -0.25
C ALA A 216 -12.62 0.14 -0.43
N ASN A 217 -11.65 0.84 -1.00
CA ASN A 217 -10.28 0.34 -1.14
C ASN A 217 -9.55 0.29 0.22
N ALA A 218 -9.82 1.22 1.13
CA ALA A 218 -9.33 1.15 2.52
C ALA A 218 -9.83 -0.12 3.22
N LEU A 219 -11.11 -0.46 3.09
CA LEU A 219 -11.68 -1.71 3.62
C LEU A 219 -11.05 -2.95 2.99
N ASN A 220 -10.81 -2.92 1.67
CA ASN A 220 -10.08 -3.99 0.98
C ASN A 220 -8.69 -4.20 1.59
N MET A 221 -7.92 -3.14 1.84
CA MET A 221 -6.61 -3.22 2.49
C MET A 221 -6.69 -3.74 3.93
N ILE A 222 -7.74 -3.38 4.70
CA ILE A 222 -7.97 -3.93 6.03
C ILE A 222 -8.19 -5.45 5.95
N PHE A 223 -9.06 -5.93 5.06
CA PHE A 223 -9.33 -7.37 4.94
C PHE A 223 -8.06 -8.16 4.58
N ARG A 224 -7.25 -7.63 3.67
CA ARG A 224 -5.94 -8.21 3.30
C ARG A 224 -4.98 -8.24 4.48
N ALA A 225 -4.77 -7.11 5.16
CA ALA A 225 -3.90 -7.03 6.33
C ALA A 225 -4.32 -8.00 7.45
N VAL A 226 -5.63 -8.10 7.72
CA VAL A 226 -6.17 -9.02 8.74
C VAL A 226 -6.01 -10.49 8.31
N TYR A 227 -6.18 -10.83 7.03
CA TYR A 227 -5.92 -12.18 6.53
C TYR A 227 -4.47 -12.57 6.78
N CYS A 228 -3.52 -11.73 6.37
CA CYS A 228 -2.08 -11.94 6.57
C CYS A 228 -1.75 -12.08 8.06
N ALA A 229 -2.23 -11.15 8.90
CA ALA A 229 -2.00 -11.19 10.34
C ALA A 229 -2.57 -12.46 11.00
N ARG A 230 -3.73 -12.95 10.56
CA ARG A 230 -4.32 -14.22 11.04
C ARG A 230 -3.48 -15.43 10.63
N PHE A 231 -2.97 -15.44 9.40
CA PHE A 231 -2.08 -16.50 8.93
C PHE A 231 -0.79 -16.53 9.75
N ILE A 232 -0.14 -15.37 9.91
CA ILE A 232 1.10 -15.20 10.67
C ILE A 232 0.91 -15.63 12.13
N ALA A 233 -0.13 -15.12 12.80
CA ALA A 233 -0.41 -15.47 14.20
C ALA A 233 -0.59 -16.99 14.40
N ARG A 234 -1.33 -17.65 13.50
CA ARG A 234 -1.52 -19.11 13.56
C ARG A 234 -0.21 -19.86 13.30
N LEU A 235 0.60 -19.41 12.35
CA LEU A 235 1.89 -20.02 12.04
C LEU A 235 2.84 -19.91 13.23
N ASN A 236 2.97 -18.71 13.80
CA ASN A 236 3.87 -18.45 14.93
C ASN A 236 3.41 -19.19 16.18
N SER A 237 2.10 -19.29 16.42
CA SER A 237 1.56 -20.09 17.52
C SER A 237 1.96 -21.57 17.41
N LYS A 238 1.89 -22.14 16.20
CA LYS A 238 2.31 -23.52 15.94
C LYS A 238 3.82 -23.72 16.13
N LYS A 239 4.65 -22.75 15.71
CA LYS A 239 6.11 -22.85 15.80
C LYS A 239 6.64 -22.65 17.23
N THR A 240 6.01 -21.78 18.02
CA THR A 240 6.50 -21.38 19.35
C THR A 240 5.76 -22.06 20.51
N GLY A 241 4.60 -22.67 20.26
CA GLY A 241 3.72 -23.20 21.30
C GLY A 241 2.97 -22.13 22.11
N GLN A 242 3.20 -20.84 21.84
CA GLN A 242 2.52 -19.74 22.51
C GLN A 242 1.31 -19.27 21.70
N THR A 243 0.15 -19.14 22.32
CA THR A 243 -1.06 -18.67 21.63
C THR A 243 -0.93 -17.19 21.25
N ARG A 244 -0.76 -16.92 19.95
CA ARG A 244 -0.78 -15.59 19.34
C ARG A 244 -2.05 -15.38 18.53
N THR A 245 -2.60 -14.17 18.59
CA THR A 245 -3.74 -13.77 17.75
C THR A 245 -3.36 -12.59 16.85
N ALA A 246 -4.06 -12.45 15.72
CA ALA A 246 -3.86 -11.32 14.81
C ALA A 246 -4.06 -9.98 15.52
N PHE A 247 -5.02 -9.91 16.45
CA PHE A 247 -5.29 -8.71 17.23
C PHE A 247 -4.10 -8.33 18.11
N VAL A 248 -3.47 -9.31 18.78
CA VAL A 248 -2.28 -9.05 19.61
C VAL A 248 -1.13 -8.52 18.76
N LEU A 249 -0.83 -9.15 17.63
CA LEU A 249 0.25 -8.71 16.73
C LEU A 249 0.02 -7.28 16.20
N LEU A 250 -1.20 -6.99 15.74
CA LEU A 250 -1.53 -5.65 15.22
C LEU A 250 -1.55 -4.61 16.34
N LYS A 251 -2.04 -4.95 17.54
CA LYS A 251 -2.06 -4.05 18.69
C LYS A 251 -0.65 -3.70 19.17
N GLU A 252 0.27 -4.67 19.22
CA GLU A 252 1.68 -4.42 19.55
C GLU A 252 2.33 -3.45 18.54
N ALA A 253 1.91 -3.51 17.27
CA ALA A 253 2.37 -2.61 16.22
C ALA A 253 1.72 -1.21 16.25
N THR A 254 0.60 -1.01 16.96
CA THR A 254 -0.04 0.32 17.01
C THR A 254 0.81 1.34 17.77
N PRO A 255 0.96 2.58 17.24
CA PRO A 255 1.50 3.69 18.00
C PRO A 255 0.69 3.94 19.29
N THR A 256 1.39 4.46 20.30
CA THR A 256 0.85 4.82 21.60
C THR A 256 -0.22 5.91 21.48
N LEU A 257 -1.17 5.90 22.42
CA LEU A 257 -2.21 6.93 22.50
C LEU A 257 -1.61 8.34 22.62
N GLY A 258 -0.48 8.50 23.32
CA GLY A 258 0.21 9.79 23.42
C GLY A 258 0.68 10.33 22.07
N PHE A 259 1.25 9.46 21.22
CA PHE A 259 1.61 9.84 19.85
C PHE A 259 0.36 10.17 19.03
N PHE A 260 -0.70 9.36 19.13
CA PHE A 260 -1.96 9.61 18.44
C PHE A 260 -2.59 10.96 18.80
N PHE A 261 -2.71 11.28 20.09
CA PHE A 261 -3.23 12.58 20.52
C PHE A 261 -2.34 13.75 20.09
N THR A 262 -1.03 13.54 20.01
CA THR A 262 -0.12 14.55 19.44
C THR A 262 -0.43 14.79 17.97
N MET A 263 -0.59 13.74 17.16
CA MET A 263 -0.97 13.86 15.75
C MET A 263 -2.34 14.51 15.56
N ALA A 264 -3.32 14.20 16.42
CA ALA A 264 -4.63 14.83 16.41
C ALA A 264 -4.56 16.34 16.73
N ALA A 265 -3.73 16.73 17.69
CA ALA A 265 -3.48 18.13 18.01
C ALA A 265 -2.79 18.88 16.85
N LEU A 266 -1.79 18.25 16.22
CA LEU A 266 -1.12 18.81 15.04
C LEU A 266 -2.09 18.97 13.86
N SER A 267 -2.96 18.00 13.61
CA SER A 267 -4.01 18.10 12.60
C SER A 267 -4.93 19.29 12.85
N SER A 268 -5.36 19.47 14.10
CA SER A 268 -6.20 20.60 14.50
C SER A 268 -5.49 21.95 14.28
N LEU A 269 -4.20 22.02 14.59
CA LEU A 269 -3.36 23.20 14.35
C LEU A 269 -3.23 23.49 12.86
N THR A 270 -2.91 22.50 12.04
CA THR A 270 -2.66 22.72 10.60
C THR A 270 -3.95 23.00 9.84
N LEU A 271 -5.06 22.33 10.16
CA LEU A 271 -6.37 22.67 9.62
C LEU A 271 -6.83 24.06 10.07
N GLY A 272 -6.53 24.45 11.32
CA GLY A 272 -6.77 25.81 11.81
C GLY A 272 -5.99 26.84 11.01
N SER A 273 -4.71 26.59 10.73
CA SER A 273 -3.87 27.47 9.91
C SER A 273 -4.32 27.52 8.44
N GLU A 274 -4.85 26.42 7.88
CA GLU A 274 -5.42 26.40 6.54
C GLU A 274 -6.64 27.33 6.43
N ARG A 275 -7.52 27.30 7.43
CA ARG A 275 -8.72 28.16 7.47
C ARG A 275 -8.38 29.65 7.47
N LEU A 276 -7.21 30.04 7.98
CA LEU A 276 -6.76 31.43 7.94
C LEU A 276 -6.40 31.92 6.54
N MET A 277 -6.02 31.02 5.61
CA MET A 277 -5.67 31.40 4.25
C MET A 277 -6.87 31.88 3.42
N LYS A 278 -8.13 31.64 3.84
CA LYS A 278 -9.35 31.98 3.07
C LYS A 278 -9.20 31.60 1.58
N ASP A 279 -9.88 32.27 0.65
CA ASP A 279 -9.80 31.96 -0.79
C ASP A 279 -8.60 32.59 -1.51
N GLU A 280 -7.98 33.60 -0.91
CA GLU A 280 -6.84 34.30 -1.48
C GLU A 280 -5.51 33.84 -0.88
N LEU A 281 -4.57 33.41 -1.73
CA LEU A 281 -3.23 32.97 -1.33
C LEU A 281 -2.32 34.15 -0.96
N HIS A 282 -2.66 34.87 0.10
CA HIS A 282 -1.81 35.96 0.59
C HIS A 282 -0.46 35.39 1.09
N PRO A 283 0.70 35.89 0.63
CA PRO A 283 2.01 35.29 0.90
C PRO A 283 2.32 35.08 2.38
N MET A 284 1.88 36.00 3.25
CA MET A 284 2.05 35.87 4.70
C MET A 284 1.32 34.65 5.27
N HIS A 285 0.05 34.42 4.87
CA HIS A 285 -0.72 33.28 5.38
C HIS A 285 -0.18 31.96 4.84
N VAL A 286 0.27 31.94 3.58
CA VAL A 286 0.96 30.77 3.00
C VAL A 286 2.25 30.47 3.78
N GLY A 287 3.06 31.49 4.06
CA GLY A 287 4.29 31.33 4.85
C GLY A 287 4.02 30.79 6.27
N LEU A 288 3.00 31.31 6.95
CA LEU A 288 2.58 30.82 8.28
C LEU A 288 2.09 29.37 8.22
N HIS A 289 1.33 29.00 7.19
CA HIS A 289 0.84 27.64 7.02
C HIS A 289 1.98 26.65 6.75
N LEU A 290 2.93 27.00 5.88
CA LEU A 290 4.12 26.18 5.63
C LEU A 290 4.99 26.03 6.88
N LEU A 291 5.14 27.11 7.67
CA LEU A 291 5.84 27.05 8.95
C LEU A 291 5.13 26.12 9.94
N ALA A 292 3.79 26.18 10.04
CA ALA A 292 3.02 25.27 10.88
C ALA A 292 3.27 23.80 10.50
N GLY A 293 3.40 23.50 9.20
CA GLY A 293 3.72 22.16 8.70
C GLY A 293 5.12 21.70 9.08
N PHE A 294 6.11 22.57 8.87
CA PHE A 294 7.50 22.28 9.25
C PHE A 294 7.63 22.03 10.76
N CYS A 295 7.01 22.89 11.59
CA CYS A 295 6.95 22.69 13.03
C CYS A 295 6.23 21.40 13.41
N SER A 296 5.15 21.03 12.70
CA SER A 296 4.41 19.78 12.94
C SER A 296 5.29 18.55 12.70
N CYS A 297 6.13 18.55 11.66
CA CYS A 297 7.10 17.48 11.43
C CYS A 297 8.11 17.36 12.58
N ILE A 298 8.65 18.49 13.08
CA ILE A 298 9.58 18.49 14.21
C ILE A 298 8.90 17.95 15.49
N VAL A 299 7.69 18.40 15.78
CA VAL A 299 6.93 17.94 16.94
C VAL A 299 6.59 16.46 16.83
N ALA A 300 6.19 15.98 15.64
CA ALA A 300 5.95 14.56 15.41
C ALA A 300 7.22 13.72 15.67
N LEU A 301 8.39 14.17 15.19
CA LEU A 301 9.67 13.50 15.47
C LEU A 301 9.97 13.49 16.98
N ALA A 302 9.81 14.62 17.67
CA ALA A 302 10.00 14.70 19.12
C ALA A 302 9.03 13.79 19.89
N ALA A 303 7.78 13.66 19.42
CA ALA A 303 6.77 12.80 20.01
C ALA A 303 7.15 11.32 19.92
N ILE A 304 7.82 10.89 18.85
CA ILE A 304 8.37 9.52 18.75
C ILE A 304 9.36 9.29 19.90
N PHE A 305 10.33 10.18 20.11
CA PHE A 305 11.28 10.03 21.22
C PHE A 305 10.64 10.08 22.60
N ARG A 306 9.54 10.84 22.75
CA ARG A 306 8.86 11.04 24.03
C ARG A 306 7.94 9.89 24.43
N PHE A 307 7.16 9.37 23.49
CA PHE A 307 6.09 8.40 23.73
C PHE A 307 6.46 6.98 23.28
N GLU A 308 7.33 6.83 22.29
CA GLU A 308 7.70 5.54 21.69
C GLU A 308 9.08 5.06 22.16
N ARG A 309 9.34 5.11 23.47
CA ARG A 309 10.67 4.76 24.04
C ARG A 309 11.14 3.35 23.68
N ASN A 310 10.27 2.35 23.82
CA ASN A 310 10.58 0.96 23.50
C ASN A 310 10.95 0.79 22.01
N TYR A 311 10.23 1.48 21.14
CA TYR A 311 10.51 1.51 19.70
C TYR A 311 11.89 2.12 19.43
N VAL A 312 12.19 3.27 20.03
CA VAL A 312 13.49 3.95 19.84
C VAL A 312 14.65 3.09 20.31
N GLU A 313 14.51 2.38 21.44
CA GLU A 313 15.53 1.45 21.92
C GLU A 313 15.75 0.27 20.97
N GLN A 314 14.68 -0.31 20.44
CA GLN A 314 14.77 -1.39 19.45
C GLN A 314 15.41 -0.90 18.15
N ALA A 315 14.98 0.24 17.62
CA ALA A 315 15.56 0.85 16.44
C ALA A 315 17.07 1.11 16.61
N ARG A 316 17.50 1.63 17.76
CA ARG A 316 18.93 1.84 18.07
C ARG A 316 19.72 0.53 18.07
N LYS A 317 19.15 -0.57 18.58
CA LYS A 317 19.82 -1.89 18.57
C LYS A 317 20.05 -2.40 17.15
N VAL A 318 19.08 -2.19 16.25
CA VAL A 318 19.21 -2.55 14.83
C VAL A 318 20.31 -1.73 14.16
N PHE A 319 20.27 -0.39 14.29
CA PHE A 319 21.30 0.49 13.71
C PHE A 319 22.72 0.23 14.28
N ARG A 320 22.83 -0.19 15.55
CA ARG A 320 24.13 -0.55 16.14
C ARG A 320 24.68 -1.88 15.61
N ARG A 321 23.82 -2.84 15.24
CA ARG A 321 24.24 -4.13 14.67
C ARG A 321 24.74 -4.02 13.23
N GLU A 322 24.30 -2.99 12.50
CA GLU A 322 24.75 -2.75 11.11
C GLU A 322 26.03 -1.94 11.00
N LYS A 323 26.50 -1.29 12.08
CA LYS A 323 27.85 -0.70 12.06
C LYS A 323 28.87 -1.85 12.10
N PRO A 324 29.75 -1.99 11.08
CA PRO A 324 30.84 -2.96 11.17
C PRO A 324 31.64 -2.64 12.44
N ALA A 325 31.99 -3.67 13.20
CA ALA A 325 33.01 -3.53 14.24
C ALA A 325 34.20 -2.86 13.56
N LYS A 326 34.67 -1.75 14.12
CA LYS A 326 35.96 -1.19 13.69
C LYS A 326 36.96 -2.32 13.87
N GLU A 327 37.57 -2.75 12.77
CA GLU A 327 38.78 -3.56 12.82
C GLU A 327 39.82 -2.66 13.52
N ASP A 328 40.14 -3.02 14.77
CA ASP A 328 41.23 -2.45 15.55
C ASP A 328 42.57 -3.04 15.08
#